data_AF-A0A918IPM2-F1
#
_entry.id   AF-A0A918IPM2-F1
#
_cell.length_a   1.000
_cell.length_b   1.000
_cell.length_c   1.000
_cell.angle_alpha   90.00
_cell.angle_beta   90.00
_cell.angle_gamma   90.00
#
_symmetry.space_group_name_H-M   'P 1'
#
loop_
_entity.id
_entity.type
_entity.pdbx_description
1 polymer ?
#
loop_
_entity_poly.entity_id
_entity_poly.type
_entity_poly.pdbx_seq_one_letter_code
_entity_poly.pdbx_strand_id
1 'polypeptide(L)'
;MNKIDTSTEAPVTLTYTNWKGETAQRRIIPRRIWWGSTAWHPEPQWILTALDVDKGEDRDFALKDFGQPITVQDAARVPKINALIDAARIVHDSYWNSTDGIIRGLYDLGEALRAITEGRE
;
A
#
# COMPACT_ATOMS: atom_id res chain seq x y z
N MET A 1 -5.15 46.28 -8.90
CA MET A 1 -4.92 45.36 -7.77
C MET A 1 -6.01 44.30 -7.82
N ASN A 2 -5.77 43.16 -8.44
CA ASN A 2 -6.79 42.09 -8.49
C ASN A 2 -6.91 41.49 -7.09
N LYS A 3 -8.08 41.67 -6.47
CA LYS A 3 -8.47 40.88 -5.30
C LYS A 3 -8.65 39.45 -5.79
N ILE A 4 -7.70 38.59 -5.44
CA ILE A 4 -7.88 37.14 -5.49
C ILE A 4 -9.06 36.80 -4.59
N ASP A 5 -10.14 36.32 -5.21
CA ASP A 5 -11.29 35.79 -4.50
C ASP A 5 -10.83 34.56 -3.70
N THR A 6 -10.84 34.69 -2.38
CA THR A 6 -10.34 33.69 -1.43
C THR A 6 -11.46 32.77 -0.92
N SER A 7 -12.66 32.84 -1.50
CA SER A 7 -13.86 32.19 -0.92
C SER A 7 -14.18 30.80 -1.45
N THR A 8 -13.28 30.14 -2.18
CA THR A 8 -13.50 28.75 -2.61
C THR A 8 -12.41 27.85 -2.05
N GLU A 9 -12.55 27.47 -0.78
CA GLU A 9 -11.75 26.38 -0.20
C GLU A 9 -12.17 25.06 -0.85
N ALA A 10 -11.62 24.78 -2.03
CA ALA A 10 -11.91 23.56 -2.77
C ALA A 10 -11.35 22.36 -1.99
N PRO A 11 -12.19 21.38 -1.63
CA PRO A 11 -11.71 20.21 -0.93
C PRO A 11 -10.85 19.33 -1.84
N VAL A 12 -9.82 18.72 -1.26
CA VAL A 12 -8.95 17.75 -1.93
C VAL A 12 -9.27 16.33 -1.43
N THR A 13 -9.33 15.37 -2.35
CA THR A 13 -9.47 13.95 -2.02
C THR A 13 -8.10 13.28 -1.99
N LEU A 14 -7.78 12.58 -0.90
CA LEU A 14 -6.53 11.85 -0.72
C LEU A 14 -6.75 10.48 -0.10
N THR A 15 -5.77 9.59 -0.26
CA THR A 15 -5.72 8.30 0.41
C THR A 15 -4.94 8.42 1.72
N TYR A 16 -5.54 7.96 2.82
CA TYR A 16 -4.97 8.02 4.15
C TYR A 16 -5.06 6.68 4.86
N THR A 17 -3.98 6.27 5.53
CA THR A 17 -3.97 5.10 6.41
C THR A 17 -3.98 5.56 7.87
N ASN A 18 -4.97 5.13 8.65
CA ASN A 18 -5.05 5.51 10.05
C ASN A 18 -4.15 4.64 10.95
N TRP A 19 -4.09 4.97 12.24
CA TRP A 19 -3.31 4.23 13.24
C TRP A 19 -3.74 2.76 13.42
N LYS A 20 -4.95 2.38 12.98
CA LYS A 20 -5.44 1.00 12.96
C LYS A 20 -5.00 0.23 11.71
N GLY A 21 -4.27 0.88 10.80
CA GLY A 21 -3.88 0.30 9.51
C GLY A 21 -5.00 0.33 8.45
N GLU A 22 -6.11 1.03 8.70
CA GLU A 22 -7.22 1.10 7.75
C GLU A 22 -6.96 2.23 6.73
N THR A 23 -6.88 1.86 5.46
CA THR A 23 -6.73 2.80 4.35
C THR A 23 -8.09 3.21 3.78
N ALA A 24 -8.31 4.51 3.60
CA ALA A 24 -9.52 5.02 2.98
C ALA A 24 -9.29 6.35 2.25
N GLN A 25 -10.21 6.69 1.34
CA GLN A 25 -10.27 8.03 0.76
C GLN A 25 -10.78 9.03 1.81
N ARG A 26 -10.20 10.22 1.81
CA ARG A 26 -10.56 11.35 2.69
C ARG A 26 -10.69 12.60 1.86
N ARG A 27 -11.77 13.34 2.07
CA ARG A 27 -12.00 14.63 1.45
C ARG A 27 -11.74 15.71 2.49
N ILE A 28 -10.68 16.48 2.30
CA ILE A 28 -10.20 17.44 3.31
C ILE A 28 -10.05 18.85 2.75
N ILE A 29 -10.12 19.84 3.63
CA ILE A 29 -9.71 21.22 3.36
C ILE A 29 -8.46 21.52 4.20
N PRO A 30 -7.26 21.59 3.59
CA PRO A 30 -6.01 21.85 4.29
C PRO A 30 -6.03 23.20 5.04
N ARG A 31 -5.54 23.22 6.29
CA ARG A 31 -5.42 24.45 7.10
C ARG A 31 -3.96 24.85 7.32
N ARG A 32 -3.14 23.93 7.83
CA ARG A 32 -1.73 24.22 8.20
C ARG A 32 -0.88 22.96 8.22
N ILE A 33 0.34 23.06 7.68
CA ILE A 33 1.41 22.08 7.85
C ILE A 33 2.36 22.54 8.96
N TRP A 34 2.75 21.63 9.85
CA TRP A 34 3.66 21.93 10.95
C TRP A 34 4.41 20.68 11.44
N TRP A 35 5.54 20.88 12.12
CA TRP A 35 6.34 19.80 12.73
C TRP A 35 6.04 19.71 14.21
N GLY A 36 5.72 18.51 14.71
CA GLY A 36 5.50 18.27 16.13
C GLY A 36 4.78 16.95 16.39
N SER A 37 4.08 16.87 17.50
CA SER A 37 3.33 15.69 17.93
C SER A 37 1.97 16.08 18.51
N THR A 38 1.04 15.12 18.51
CA THR A 38 -0.30 15.27 19.11
C THR A 38 -0.64 14.03 19.92
N ALA A 39 -1.77 14.04 20.65
CA ALA A 39 -2.24 12.86 21.38
C ALA A 39 -2.42 11.62 20.48
N TRP A 40 -2.71 11.83 19.19
CA TRP A 40 -2.91 10.77 18.19
C TRP A 40 -1.64 10.45 17.38
N HIS A 41 -0.65 11.33 17.40
CA HIS A 41 0.63 11.20 16.71
C HIS A 41 1.77 11.54 17.70
N PRO A 42 2.07 10.65 18.67
CA PRO A 42 2.97 10.98 19.78
C PRO A 42 4.42 11.19 19.35
N GLU A 43 4.85 10.54 18.27
CA GLU A 43 6.17 10.71 17.69
C GLU A 43 6.25 12.02 16.88
N PRO A 44 7.28 12.87 17.08
CA PRO A 44 7.49 14.08 16.29
C PRO A 44 7.58 13.80 14.79
N GLN A 45 6.72 14.45 14.01
CA GLN A 45 6.65 14.30 12.56
C GLN A 45 5.98 15.50 11.89
N TRP A 46 5.93 15.50 10.56
CA TRP A 46 5.13 16.47 9.80
C TRP A 46 3.64 16.13 9.90
N ILE A 47 2.84 17.11 10.32
CA ILE A 47 1.39 17.03 10.51
C ILE A 47 0.70 18.06 9.63
N LEU A 48 -0.41 17.66 9.01
CA LEU A 48 -1.38 18.53 8.37
C LEU A 48 -2.63 18.62 9.23
N THR A 49 -2.93 19.80 9.76
CA THR A 49 -4.25 20.09 10.29
C THR A 49 -5.17 20.45 9.13
N ALA A 50 -6.32 19.79 9.02
CA ALA A 50 -7.29 19.98 7.95
C ALA A 50 -8.72 19.70 8.43
N LEU A 51 -9.71 20.37 7.84
CA LEU A 51 -11.12 20.03 8.03
C LEU A 51 -11.41 18.76 7.23
N ASP A 52 -11.83 17.68 7.90
CA ASP A 52 -12.39 16.50 7.24
C ASP A 52 -13.84 16.81 6.86
N VAL A 53 -14.10 16.97 5.57
CA VAL A 53 -15.41 17.43 5.06
C VAL A 53 -16.49 16.38 5.26
N ASP A 54 -16.12 15.10 5.28
CA ASP A 54 -17.07 14.01 5.44
C ASP A 54 -17.45 13.81 6.92
N LYS A 55 -16.61 14.30 7.85
CA LYS A 55 -16.87 14.29 9.30
C LYS A 55 -17.29 15.64 9.87
N GLY A 56 -17.01 16.74 9.17
CA GLY A 56 -17.32 18.10 9.62
C GLY A 56 -16.46 18.59 10.79
N GLU A 57 -15.26 18.05 10.96
CA GLU A 57 -14.39 18.37 12.10
C GLU A 57 -12.93 18.53 11.67
N ASP A 58 -12.18 19.40 12.37
CA ASP A 58 -10.74 19.53 12.16
C ASP A 58 -10.01 18.30 12.71
N ARG A 59 -9.12 17.75 11.89
CA ARG A 59 -8.31 16.58 12.21
C ARG A 59 -6.85 16.85 11.84
N ASP A 60 -5.97 16.28 12.66
CA ASP A 60 -4.55 16.22 12.38
C ASP A 60 -4.25 14.93 11.61
N PHE A 61 -3.54 15.05 10.50
CA PHE A 61 -3.12 13.95 9.66
C PHE A 61 -1.59 13.91 9.60
N ALA A 62 -1.01 12.74 9.86
CA ALA A 62 0.42 12.55 9.66
C ALA A 62 0.74 12.45 8.16
N LEU A 63 1.64 13.31 7.66
CA LEU A 63 1.97 13.34 6.22
C LEU A 63 2.61 12.04 5.73
N LYS A 64 3.30 11.30 6.60
CA LYS A 64 3.91 10.00 6.24
C LYS A 64 2.87 8.93 5.87
N ASP A 65 1.64 9.09 6.34
CA ASP A 65 0.55 8.14 6.13
C ASP A 65 -0.31 8.53 4.91
N PHE A 66 0.13 9.55 4.16
CA PHE A 66 -0.45 9.93 2.88
C PHE A 66 0.07 9.03 1.76
N GLY A 67 -0.84 8.67 0.86
CA GLY A 67 -0.52 7.92 -0.34
C GLY A 67 -1.17 6.55 -0.37
N GLN A 68 -1.09 5.92 -1.54
CA GLN A 68 -1.54 4.55 -1.73
C GLN A 68 -0.57 3.60 -1.00
N PRO A 69 -1.06 2.50 -0.41
CA PRO A 69 -0.20 1.37 -0.09
C PRO A 69 0.61 1.01 -1.33
N ILE A 70 1.91 0.74 -1.19
CA ILE A 70 2.76 0.32 -2.31
C ILE A 70 2.09 -0.87 -2.98
N THR A 71 1.62 -0.70 -4.22
CA THR A 71 1.07 -1.80 -5.00
C THR A 71 2.21 -2.72 -5.44
N VAL A 72 1.91 -3.97 -5.82
CA VAL A 72 2.93 -4.85 -6.42
C VAL A 72 3.55 -4.25 -7.70
N GLN A 73 2.79 -3.42 -8.44
CA GLN A 73 3.32 -2.68 -9.58
C GLN A 73 4.24 -1.52 -9.17
N ASP A 74 3.94 -0.83 -8.07
CA ASP A 74 4.82 0.22 -7.53
C ASP A 74 6.08 -0.37 -6.87
N ALA A 75 5.97 -1.56 -6.29
CA ALA A 75 7.09 -2.30 -5.72
C ALA A 75 8.16 -2.62 -6.79
N ALA A 76 7.75 -2.92 -8.02
CA ALA A 76 8.68 -3.13 -9.15
C ALA A 76 9.46 -1.85 -9.54
N ARG A 77 9.00 -0.65 -9.13
CA ARG A 77 9.73 0.61 -9.33
C ARG A 77 10.76 0.89 -8.23
N VAL A 78 10.73 0.13 -7.13
CA VAL A 78 11.73 0.21 -6.07
C VAL A 78 12.90 -0.72 -6.43
N PRO A 79 14.12 -0.21 -6.69
CA PRO A 79 15.22 -1.02 -7.23
C PRO A 79 15.55 -2.27 -6.39
N LYS A 80 15.46 -2.14 -5.06
CA LYS A 80 15.73 -3.25 -4.13
C LYS A 80 14.66 -4.34 -4.19
N ILE A 81 13.39 -3.98 -4.38
CA ILE A 81 12.30 -4.94 -4.48
C ILE A 81 12.31 -5.59 -5.87
N ASN A 82 12.57 -4.83 -6.93
CA ASN A 82 12.73 -5.39 -8.27
C ASN A 82 13.87 -6.43 -8.32
N ALA A 83 15.03 -6.12 -7.73
CA ALA A 83 16.15 -7.05 -7.64
C ALA A 83 15.80 -8.34 -6.88
N LEU A 84 14.96 -8.25 -5.84
CA LEU A 84 14.49 -9.42 -5.09
C LEU A 84 13.54 -10.28 -5.94
N ILE A 85 12.62 -9.64 -6.69
CA ILE A 85 11.69 -10.33 -7.60
C ILE A 85 12.46 -11.04 -8.72
N ASP A 86 13.46 -10.37 -9.31
CA ASP A 86 14.30 -10.95 -10.35
C ASP A 86 15.11 -12.14 -9.83
N ALA A 87 15.68 -12.02 -8.63
CA ALA A 87 16.39 -13.14 -7.99
C ALA A 87 15.46 -14.32 -7.70
N ALA A 88 14.24 -14.06 -7.20
CA ALA A 88 13.26 -15.11 -6.95
C ALA A 88 12.84 -15.83 -8.23
N ARG A 89 12.67 -15.10 -9.35
CA ARG A 89 12.38 -15.68 -10.67
C ARG A 89 13.53 -16.55 -11.18
N ILE A 90 14.78 -16.09 -11.07
CA ILE A 90 15.95 -16.86 -11.49
C ILE A 90 16.03 -18.18 -10.70
N VAL A 91 15.80 -18.14 -9.39
CA VAL A 91 15.81 -19.35 -8.55
C VAL A 91 14.66 -20.29 -8.91
N HIS A 92 13.44 -19.76 -9.09
CA HIS A 92 12.27 -20.53 -9.52
C HIS A 92 12.52 -21.23 -10.87
N ASP A 93 12.96 -20.48 -11.88
CA ASP A 93 13.18 -21.01 -13.22
C ASP A 93 14.36 -21.98 -13.26
N SER A 94 15.42 -21.73 -12.47
CA SER A 94 16.52 -22.67 -12.33
C SER A 94 16.09 -23.97 -11.64
N TYR A 95 15.20 -23.90 -10.65
CA TYR A 95 14.64 -25.09 -10.00
C TYR A 95 13.80 -25.90 -10.98
N TRP A 96 12.82 -25.27 -11.65
CA TRP A 96 11.92 -25.97 -12.57
C TRP A 96 12.59 -26.49 -13.85
N ASN A 97 13.64 -25.82 -14.34
CA ASN A 97 14.37 -26.27 -15.53
C ASN A 97 15.51 -27.24 -15.21
N SER A 98 15.76 -27.54 -13.94
CA SER A 98 16.69 -28.61 -13.56
C SER A 98 16.03 -29.98 -13.72
N THR A 99 16.82 -31.00 -14.04
CA THR A 99 16.32 -32.38 -14.14
C THR A 99 15.63 -32.84 -12.85
N ASP A 100 16.16 -32.45 -11.69
CA ASP A 100 15.56 -32.75 -10.38
C ASP A 100 14.21 -32.05 -10.16
N GLY A 101 14.09 -30.80 -10.60
CA GLY A 101 12.84 -30.05 -10.51
C GLY A 101 11.75 -30.57 -11.45
N ILE A 102 12.11 -31.00 -12.66
CA ILE A 102 11.18 -31.66 -13.59
C ILE A 102 10.68 -32.97 -12.99
N ILE A 103 11.58 -33.79 -12.43
CA ILE A 103 11.21 -35.08 -11.80
C ILE A 103 10.29 -34.85 -10.60
N ARG A 104 10.60 -33.88 -9.73
CA ARG A 104 9.73 -33.52 -8.59
C ARG A 104 8.38 -32.96 -9.04
N GLY A 105 8.36 -32.13 -10.07
CA GLY A 105 7.13 -31.60 -10.65
C GLY A 105 6.19 -32.68 -11.18
N LEU A 106 6.74 -33.70 -11.85
CA LEU A 106 5.97 -34.85 -12.32
C LEU A 106 5.43 -35.70 -11.16
N TYR A 107 6.21 -35.83 -10.08
CA TYR A 107 5.79 -36.53 -8.87
C TYR A 107 4.64 -35.80 -8.16
N ASP A 108 4.77 -34.49 -7.94
CA ASP A 108 3.74 -33.66 -7.29
C ASP A 108 2.44 -33.62 -8.11
N LEU A 109 2.55 -33.58 -9.45
CA LEU A 109 1.39 -33.68 -10.35
C LEU A 109 0.70 -35.05 -10.22
N GLY A 110 1.47 -36.13 -10.10
CA GLY A 110 0.95 -37.48 -9.87
C GLY A 110 0.18 -37.61 -8.56
N GLU A 111 0.73 -37.06 -7.47
CA GLU A 111 0.06 -37.05 -6.15
C GLU A 111 -1.21 -36.18 -6.16
N ALA A 112 -1.18 -35.01 -6.81
CA ALA A 112 -2.36 -34.16 -6.94
C ALA A 112 -3.47 -34.84 -7.76
N LEU A 113 -3.11 -35.50 -8.87
CA LEU A 113 -4.06 -36.28 -9.67
C LEU A 113 -4.61 -37.46 -8.88
N ARG A 114 -3.77 -38.17 -8.11
CA ARG A 114 -4.23 -39.28 -7.26
C ARG A 114 -5.23 -38.79 -6.22
N ALA A 115 -4.95 -37.69 -5.53
CA ALA A 115 -5.87 -37.10 -4.55
C ALA A 115 -7.23 -36.68 -5.15
N ILE A 116 -7.25 -36.17 -6.39
CA ILE A 116 -8.49 -35.83 -7.10
C ILE A 116 -9.30 -37.07 -7.49
N THR A 117 -8.61 -38.17 -7.80
CA THR A 117 -9.25 -39.42 -8.23
C THR A 117 -9.79 -40.21 -7.03
N GLU A 118 -9.09 -40.19 -5.91
CA GLU A 118 -9.48 -40.84 -4.65
C GLU A 118 -10.51 -40.02 -3.86
N GLY A 119 -10.58 -38.69 -4.05
CA GLY A 119 -11.59 -37.82 -3.44
C GLY A 119 -12.94 -37.73 -4.18
N ARG A 120 -13.23 -38.66 -5.10
CA ARG A 120 -14.46 -38.72 -5.91
C ARG A 120 -15.45 -39.82 -5.52
N GLU A 121 -15.30 -40.43 -4.35
CA GLU A 121 -16.31 -41.30 -3.73
C GLU A 121 -17.20 -40.51 -2.75
#